data_AF-A0A383AM77-F1
#
_entry.id   AF-A0A383AM77-F1
#
_cell.length_a   1.000
_cell.length_b   1.000
_cell.length_c   1.000
_cell.angle_alpha   90.00
_cell.angle_beta   90.00
_cell.angle_gamma   90.00
#
_symmetry.space_group_name_H-M   'P 1'
#
loop_
_entity.id
_entity.type
_entity.pdbx_description
1 polymer ?
#
loop_
_entity_poly.entity_id
_entity_poly.type
_entity_poly.pdbx_seq_one_letter_code
_entity_poly.pdbx_strand_id
1 'polypeptide(L)'
;MKLNDSHLFRQQCFIDGRWVDADSGETMEVFNPASGETIGTMPNAGAEETRRAIEAADAAWPAWRKHTAKERAAVIRAWHDLILANADDLAM
;
A
#
# COMPACT_ATOMS: atom_id res chain seq x y z
N MET A 1 -2.36 13.38 -14.73
CA MET A 1 -1.80 12.02 -14.66
C MET A 1 -2.77 11.08 -15.38
N LYS A 2 -2.32 10.26 -16.33
CA LYS A 2 -3.17 9.31 -17.07
C LYS A 2 -2.57 7.91 -16.94
N LEU A 3 -3.04 7.13 -15.97
CA LEU A 3 -2.64 5.73 -15.78
C LEU A 3 -3.41 4.80 -16.73
N ASN A 4 -2.78 3.70 -17.12
CA ASN A 4 -3.46 2.61 -17.79
C ASN A 4 -4.32 1.81 -16.80
N ASP A 5 -3.82 1.56 -15.60
CA ASP A 5 -4.57 1.03 -14.46
C ASP A 5 -4.75 2.07 -13.35
N SER A 6 -5.95 2.67 -13.32
CA SER A 6 -6.32 3.65 -12.30
C SER A 6 -6.38 3.08 -10.87
N HIS A 7 -6.46 1.76 -10.69
CA HIS A 7 -6.50 1.14 -9.36
C HIS A 7 -5.15 1.16 -8.64
N LEU A 8 -4.06 1.45 -9.34
CA LEU A 8 -2.73 1.62 -8.75
C LEU A 8 -2.62 2.92 -7.96
N PHE A 9 -3.41 3.95 -8.32
CA PHE A 9 -3.46 5.20 -7.58
C PHE A 9 -4.35 5.06 -6.35
N ARG A 10 -3.72 4.87 -5.18
CA ARG A 10 -4.41 4.70 -3.89
C ARG A 10 -4.15 5.89 -2.99
N GLN A 11 -5.22 6.33 -2.33
CA GLN A 11 -5.24 7.44 -1.38
C GLN A 11 -5.64 6.95 0.03
N GLN A 12 -5.40 5.67 0.31
CA GLN A 12 -5.77 4.97 1.54
C GLN A 12 -4.58 4.14 2.04
N CYS A 13 -4.54 3.85 3.33
CA CYS A 13 -3.57 2.92 3.91
C CYS A 13 -4.01 1.47 3.70
N PHE A 14 -3.07 0.53 3.60
CA PHE A 14 -3.37 -0.90 3.53
C PHE A 14 -3.08 -1.58 4.87
N ILE A 15 -4.13 -1.90 5.63
CA ILE A 15 -4.05 -2.49 6.98
C ILE A 15 -4.92 -3.74 7.02
N ASP A 16 -4.36 -4.86 7.49
CA ASP A 16 -5.06 -6.16 7.62
C ASP A 16 -5.80 -6.61 6.34
N GLY A 17 -5.13 -6.46 5.18
CA GLY A 17 -5.70 -6.86 3.90
C GLY A 17 -6.78 -5.91 3.35
N ARG A 18 -6.97 -4.73 3.95
CA ARG A 18 -8.02 -3.76 3.57
C ARG A 18 -7.44 -2.37 3.33
N TRP A 19 -8.08 -1.65 2.41
CA TRP A 19 -7.84 -0.21 2.22
C TRP A 19 -8.68 0.58 3.24
N VAL A 20 -8.02 1.43 4.02
CA VAL A 20 -8.63 2.17 5.14
C VAL A 20 -8.20 3.63 5.14
N ASP A 21 -9.12 4.49 5.56
CA ASP A 21 -8.86 5.90 5.89
C ASP A 21 -8.39 6.01 7.36
N ALA A 22 -7.97 7.21 7.78
CA ALA A 22 -7.67 7.49 9.17
C ALA A 22 -8.96 7.52 9.99
N ASP A 23 -8.92 7.08 11.24
CA ASP A 23 -10.08 7.10 12.14
C ASP A 23 -10.57 8.53 12.40
N SER A 24 -9.64 9.50 12.40
CA SER A 24 -9.94 10.93 12.51
C SER A 24 -10.56 11.50 11.23
N GLY A 25 -10.46 10.80 10.11
CA GLY A 25 -10.78 11.30 8.77
C GLY A 25 -9.78 12.33 8.23
N GLU A 26 -8.72 12.65 8.99
CA GLU A 26 -7.70 13.59 8.53
C GLU A 26 -6.85 13.01 7.39
N THR A 27 -6.47 13.88 6.47
CA THR A 27 -5.63 13.54 5.32
C THR A 27 -4.52 14.57 5.14
N MET A 28 -3.39 14.13 4.59
CA MET A 28 -2.28 14.96 4.16
C MET A 28 -2.25 15.04 2.63
N GLU A 29 -2.02 16.23 2.10
CA GLU A 29 -1.84 16.43 0.65
C GLU A 29 -0.45 15.98 0.21
N VAL A 30 -0.39 15.40 -0.98
CA VAL A 30 0.85 15.04 -1.68
C VAL A 30 1.00 15.98 -2.86
N PHE A 31 2.10 16.74 -2.88
CA PHE A 31 2.35 17.75 -3.90
C PHE A 31 3.36 17.26 -4.94
N ASN A 32 3.18 17.68 -6.19
CA ASN A 32 4.19 17.55 -7.23
C ASN A 32 5.30 18.59 -6.98
N PRO A 33 6.55 18.18 -6.72
CA PRO A 33 7.63 19.12 -6.40
C PRO A 33 8.03 20.02 -7.58
N ALA A 34 7.68 19.66 -8.82
CA ALA A 34 8.02 20.46 -10.01
C ALA A 34 7.01 21.59 -10.28
N SER A 35 5.73 21.41 -9.95
CA SER A 35 4.66 22.40 -10.19
C SER A 35 4.06 23.00 -8.92
N GLY A 36 4.18 22.32 -7.78
CA GLY A 36 3.49 22.65 -6.53
C GLY A 36 2.02 22.22 -6.48
N GLU A 37 1.51 21.58 -7.54
CA GLU A 37 0.11 21.14 -7.59
C GLU A 37 -0.12 19.87 -6.75
N THR A 38 -1.30 19.75 -6.14
CA THR A 38 -1.71 18.55 -5.40
C THR A 38 -1.95 17.38 -6.36
N ILE A 39 -1.24 16.27 -6.14
CA ILE A 39 -1.40 14.99 -6.87
C ILE A 39 -2.59 14.22 -6.28
N GLY A 40 -2.70 14.22 -4.96
CA GLY A 40 -3.75 13.54 -4.21
C GLY A 40 -3.56 13.70 -2.71
N THR A 41 -4.22 12.83 -1.95
CA THR A 41 -4.20 12.82 -0.49
C THR A 41 -3.83 11.44 0.05
N MET A 42 -3.30 11.39 1.27
CA MET A 42 -3.14 10.16 2.01
C MET A 42 -3.69 10.30 3.43
N PRO A 43 -4.15 9.23 4.09
CA PRO A 43 -4.65 9.33 5.46
C PRO A 43 -3.55 9.76 6.43
N ASN A 44 -3.89 10.66 7.37
CA ASN A 44 -3.03 11.02 8.49
C ASN A 44 -3.19 10.01 9.63
N ALA A 45 -2.78 8.76 9.38
CA ALA A 45 -2.95 7.66 10.32
C ALA A 45 -2.13 7.89 11.61
N GLY A 46 -2.76 7.65 12.77
CA GLY A 46 -2.17 7.87 14.08
C GLY A 46 -1.77 6.58 14.81
N ALA A 47 -1.69 6.70 16.13
CA ALA A 47 -1.24 5.61 17.01
C ALA A 47 -2.19 4.39 16.98
N GLU A 48 -3.50 4.61 16.85
CA GLU A 48 -4.48 3.52 16.89
C GLU A 48 -4.49 2.67 15.62
N GLU A 49 -4.42 3.31 14.46
CA GLU A 49 -4.23 2.63 13.17
C GLU A 49 -2.94 1.83 13.17
N THR A 50 -1.86 2.43 13.68
CA THR A 50 -0.54 1.81 13.79
C THR A 50 -0.60 0.58 14.71
N ARG A 51 -1.28 0.69 15.87
CA ARG A 51 -1.49 -0.43 16.78
C ARG A 51 -2.26 -1.56 16.11
N ARG A 52 -3.34 -1.26 15.38
CA ARG A 52 -4.09 -2.29 14.62
C ARG A 52 -3.25 -2.96 13.55
N ALA A 53 -2.38 -2.21 12.86
CA ALA A 53 -1.45 -2.78 11.88
C ALA A 53 -0.44 -3.73 12.52
N ILE A 54 0.08 -3.40 13.71
CA ILE A 54 0.99 -4.26 14.48
C ILE A 54 0.28 -5.55 14.91
N GLU A 55 -0.92 -5.44 15.47
CA GLU A 55 -1.73 -6.58 15.90
C GLU A 55 -2.08 -7.51 14.74
N ALA A 56 -2.46 -6.95 13.59
CA ALA A 56 -2.73 -7.71 12.38
C ALA A 56 -1.49 -8.44 11.85
N ALA A 57 -0.33 -7.78 11.86
CA ALA A 57 0.94 -8.39 11.46
C ALA A 57 1.33 -9.56 12.38
N ASP A 58 1.18 -9.40 13.70
CA ASP A 58 1.43 -10.47 14.67
C ASP A 58 0.46 -11.65 14.47
N ALA A 59 -0.83 -11.37 14.26
CA ALA A 59 -1.84 -12.40 14.00
C ALA A 59 -1.60 -13.17 12.68
N ALA A 60 -1.10 -12.49 11.64
CA ALA A 60 -0.78 -13.11 10.35
C ALA A 60 0.50 -13.97 10.41
N TRP A 61 1.43 -13.66 11.32
CA TRP A 61 2.76 -14.26 11.36
C TRP A 61 2.77 -15.79 11.54
N PRO A 62 1.99 -16.40 12.46
CA PRO A 62 1.96 -17.86 12.63
C PRO A 62 1.59 -18.64 11.37
N ALA A 63 0.68 -18.11 10.54
CA ALA A 63 0.32 -18.74 9.27
C ALA A 63 1.42 -18.50 8.23
N TRP A 64 1.86 -17.26 8.06
CA TRP A 64 2.86 -16.90 7.06
C TRP A 64 4.20 -17.61 7.25
N ARG A 65 4.69 -17.70 8.50
CA ARG A 65 5.96 -18.34 8.83
C ARG A 65 5.99 -19.85 8.59
N LYS A 66 4.81 -20.51 8.54
CA LYS A 66 4.71 -21.95 8.27
C LYS A 66 4.97 -22.30 6.82
N HIS A 67 4.87 -21.33 5.90
CA HIS A 67 5.21 -21.56 4.51
C HIS A 67 6.68 -21.94 4.34
N THR A 68 6.95 -22.74 3.32
CA THR A 68 8.33 -23.04 2.93
C THR A 68 8.98 -21.83 2.25
N ALA A 69 10.30 -21.83 2.15
CA ALA A 69 11.01 -20.79 1.40
C ALA A 69 10.55 -20.72 -0.06
N LYS A 70 10.25 -21.86 -0.70
CA LYS A 70 9.79 -21.93 -2.09
C LYS A 70 8.41 -21.31 -2.26
N GLU A 71 7.48 -21.56 -1.34
CA GLU A 71 6.14 -20.97 -1.37
C GLU A 71 6.19 -19.45 -1.22
N ARG A 72 6.97 -18.94 -0.26
CA ARG A 72 7.16 -17.48 -0.11
C ARG A 72 7.83 -16.87 -1.35
N ALA A 73 8.82 -17.56 -1.93
CA ALA A 73 9.49 -17.09 -3.15
C ALA A 73 8.52 -17.02 -4.35
N ALA A 74 7.55 -17.93 -4.44
CA ALA A 74 6.53 -17.88 -5.49
C ALA A 74 5.65 -16.62 -5.35
N VAL A 75 5.21 -16.28 -4.14
CA VAL A 75 4.43 -15.06 -3.86
C VAL A 75 5.23 -13.80 -4.21
N ILE A 76 6.49 -13.74 -3.75
CA ILE A 76 7.36 -12.58 -4.03
C ILE A 76 7.66 -12.45 -5.52
N ARG A 77 7.85 -13.57 -6.23
CA ARG A 77 8.07 -13.56 -7.69
C ARG A 77 6.84 -13.06 -8.45
N ALA A 78 5.65 -13.51 -8.06
CA ALA A 78 4.41 -13.00 -8.65
C ALA A 78 4.27 -11.47 -8.42
N TRP A 79 4.63 -10.98 -7.24
CA TRP A 79 4.65 -9.54 -6.98
C TRP A 79 5.67 -8.79 -7.85
N HIS A 80 6.87 -9.33 -8.01
CA HIS A 80 7.88 -8.80 -8.95
C HIS A 80 7.35 -8.71 -10.38
N ASP A 81 6.72 -9.77 -10.88
CA ASP A 81 6.21 -9.81 -12.25
C ASP A 81 5.08 -8.77 -12.45
N LEU A 82 4.24 -8.55 -11.43
CA LEU A 82 3.22 -7.50 -11.43
C LEU A 82 3.81 -6.09 -11.42
N ILE A 83 4.90 -5.84 -10.69
CA ILE A 83 5.60 -4.55 -10.71
C ILE A 83 6.13 -4.27 -12.12
N LEU A 84 6.81 -5.24 -12.74
CA LEU A 84 7.35 -5.07 -14.09
C LEU A 84 6.24 -4.87 -15.13
N ALA A 85 5.13 -5.59 -15.01
CA ALA A 85 3.99 -5.46 -15.91
C ALA A 85 3.33 -4.06 -15.86
N ASN A 86 3.49 -3.34 -14.74
CA ASN A 86 2.90 -2.02 -14.52
C ASN A 86 3.96 -0.91 -14.38
N ALA A 87 5.19 -1.14 -14.85
CA ALA A 87 6.32 -0.24 -14.62
C ALA A 87 6.09 1.18 -15.18
N ASP A 88 5.46 1.30 -16.35
CA ASP A 88 5.16 2.60 -16.97
C ASP A 88 4.19 3.44 -16.13
N ASP A 89 3.16 2.80 -15.55
CA ASP A 89 2.20 3.47 -14.67
C ASP A 89 2.84 3.86 -13.32
N LEU A 90 3.73 3.03 -12.79
CA LEU A 90 4.42 3.27 -11.52
C LEU A 90 5.52 4.34 -11.64
N ALA A 91 6.01 4.63 -12.85
CA ALA A 91 7.06 5.62 -13.09
C ALA A 91 6.54 7.04 -13.37
N MET A 92 5.22 7.21 -13.55
CA MET A 92 4.59 8.49 -13.90
C MET A 92 4.43 9.48 -12.74
#